data_AF-A0A7W3CEA6-F1
#
_entry.id   AF-A0A7W3CEA6-F1
#
_cell.length_a   1.000
_cell.length_b   1.000
_cell.length_c   1.000
_cell.angle_alpha   90.00
_cell.angle_beta   90.00
_cell.angle_gamma   90.00
#
_symmetry.space_group_name_H-M   'P 1'
#
loop_
_entity.id
_entity.type
_entity.pdbx_description
1 polymer ?
#
loop_
_entity_poly.entity_id
_entity_poly.type
_entity_poly.pdbx_seq_one_letter_code
_entity_poly.pdbx_strand_id
1 'polypeptide(L)'
;MFAQVEQEEWNQWKSVSEEIGAGLRDVVGNTPVGQVAQDIVYRQIQLMKSLPLEAADRVMDIQQRAMQAVITGERPDELYEMIMASGDVAASRAQLIARTEIGRATGALTQARALSVGSEGYWWRIEGAGTRDSHRKMKDKFVRWDNPPTLDGMTGHAGCLPNCKCWPEVQIPAPRK
;
A
#
# COMPACT_ATOMS: atom_id res chain seq x y z
N MET A 1 -0.60 -20.78 -34.13
CA MET A 1 0.71 -20.73 -33.44
C MET A 1 0.73 -19.61 -32.41
N PHE A 2 0.51 -18.34 -32.76
CA PHE A 2 0.49 -17.23 -31.79
C PHE A 2 -0.59 -17.33 -30.70
N ALA A 3 -1.84 -17.65 -31.04
CA ALA A 3 -2.93 -17.78 -30.06
C ALA A 3 -2.72 -18.91 -29.02
N GLN A 4 -2.00 -19.98 -29.40
CA GLN A 4 -1.67 -21.06 -28.46
C GLN A 4 -0.60 -20.61 -27.47
N VAL A 5 0.43 -19.90 -27.95
CA VAL A 5 1.48 -19.33 -27.10
C VAL A 5 0.87 -18.31 -26.12
N GLU A 6 0.01 -17.41 -26.59
CA GLU A 6 -0.68 -16.44 -25.71
C GLU A 6 -1.52 -17.12 -24.62
N GLN A 7 -2.22 -18.20 -24.95
CA GLN A 7 -3.01 -18.96 -23.97
C GLN A 7 -2.13 -19.68 -22.96
N GLU A 8 -1.01 -20.26 -23.39
CA GLU A 8 -0.03 -20.92 -22.53
C GLU A 8 0.64 -19.91 -21.59
N GLU A 9 1.07 -18.75 -22.10
CA GLU A 9 1.61 -17.65 -21.30
C GLU A 9 0.58 -17.15 -20.29
N TRP A 10 -0.68 -16.94 -20.70
CA TRP A 10 -1.75 -16.52 -19.80
C TRP A 10 -1.95 -17.51 -18.65
N ASN A 11 -1.96 -18.82 -18.96
CA ASN A 11 -2.12 -19.85 -17.94
C ASN A 11 -0.93 -19.88 -16.97
N GLN A 12 0.30 -19.68 -17.47
CA GLN A 12 1.48 -19.56 -16.61
C GLN A 12 1.40 -18.34 -15.69
N TRP A 13 1.07 -17.16 -16.23
CA TRP A 13 0.90 -15.94 -15.45
C TRP A 13 -0.19 -16.08 -14.39
N LYS A 14 -1.30 -16.74 -14.73
CA LYS A 14 -2.40 -17.02 -13.80
C LYS A 14 -1.92 -17.94 -12.67
N SER A 15 -1.26 -19.05 -12.99
CA SER A 15 -0.72 -19.99 -12.01
C SER A 15 0.25 -19.32 -11.03
N VAL A 16 1.18 -18.51 -11.54
CA VAL A 16 2.13 -17.75 -10.71
C VAL A 16 1.40 -16.75 -9.80
N SER A 17 0.38 -16.07 -10.33
CA SER A 17 -0.42 -15.13 -9.54
C SER A 17 -1.19 -15.81 -8.41
N GLU A 18 -1.73 -17.01 -8.66
CA GLU A 18 -2.41 -17.82 -7.67
C GLU A 18 -1.46 -18.26 -6.55
N GLU A 19 -0.23 -18.68 -6.90
CA GLU A 19 0.81 -19.06 -5.93
C GLU A 19 1.26 -17.87 -5.07
N ILE A 20 1.51 -16.71 -5.69
CA ILE A 20 1.83 -15.46 -4.98
C ILE A 20 0.70 -15.10 -4.01
N GLY A 21 -0.55 -15.19 -4.46
CA GLY A 21 -1.72 -14.90 -3.63
C GLY A 21 -1.83 -15.85 -2.44
N ALA A 22 -1.59 -17.15 -2.64
CA ALA A 22 -1.59 -18.13 -1.57
C ALA A 22 -0.48 -17.85 -0.53
N GLY A 23 0.75 -17.59 -0.97
CA GLY A 23 1.86 -17.24 -0.09
C GLY A 23 1.63 -15.94 0.68
N LEU A 24 0.99 -14.94 0.05
CA LEU A 24 0.66 -13.69 0.72
C LEU A 24 -0.39 -13.88 1.82
N ARG A 25 -1.43 -14.67 1.54
CA ARG A 25 -2.46 -15.01 2.54
C ARG A 25 -1.87 -15.79 3.71
N ASP A 26 -0.92 -16.69 3.45
CA ASP A 26 -0.20 -17.42 4.49
C ASP A 26 0.62 -16.47 5.38
N VAL A 27 1.43 -15.58 4.78
CA VAL A 27 2.20 -14.58 5.55
C VAL A 27 1.29 -13.69 6.38
N VAL A 28 0.17 -13.25 5.84
CA VAL A 28 -0.77 -12.35 6.54
C VAL A 28 -1.56 -13.08 7.63
N GLY A 29 -2.02 -14.30 7.36
CA GLY A 29 -2.90 -15.06 8.27
C GLY A 29 -2.16 -15.87 9.33
N ASN A 30 -0.98 -16.39 9.00
CA ASN A 30 -0.23 -17.34 9.83
C ASN A 30 1.05 -16.76 10.45
N THR A 31 1.38 -15.49 10.18
CA THR A 31 2.51 -14.80 10.83
C THR A 31 2.06 -13.48 11.45
N PRO A 32 2.84 -12.89 12.39
CA PRO A 32 2.52 -11.58 12.96
C PRO A 32 2.51 -10.43 11.95
N VAL A 33 2.99 -10.63 10.71
CA VAL A 33 3.07 -9.59 9.68
C VAL A 33 1.71 -8.96 9.40
N GLY A 34 0.64 -9.76 9.30
CA GLY A 34 -0.70 -9.23 9.05
C GLY A 34 -1.19 -8.32 10.17
N GLN A 35 -0.97 -8.73 11.42
CA GLN A 35 -1.33 -7.95 12.61
C GLN A 35 -0.53 -6.63 12.69
N VAL A 36 0.77 -6.68 12.40
CA VAL A 36 1.63 -5.49 12.37
C VAL A 36 1.20 -4.53 11.26
N ALA A 37 0.84 -5.04 10.06
CA ALA A 37 0.35 -4.20 8.97
C ALA A 37 -0.97 -3.50 9.34
N GLN A 38 -1.92 -4.23 9.95
CA GLN A 38 -3.17 -3.65 10.44
C GLN A 38 -2.93 -2.60 11.53
N ASP A 39 -2.02 -2.86 12.47
CA ASP A 39 -1.67 -1.92 13.54
C ASP A 39 -1.00 -0.63 12.99
N ILE A 40 -0.14 -0.74 11.97
CA ILE A 40 0.46 0.42 11.29
C ILE A 40 -0.64 1.32 10.71
N VAL A 41 -1.62 0.73 10.02
CA VAL A 41 -2.74 1.49 9.43
C VAL A 41 -3.63 2.09 10.53
N TYR A 42 -3.96 1.32 11.56
CA TYR A 42 -4.80 1.76 12.67
C TYR A 42 -4.21 2.96 13.42
N ARG A 43 -2.91 2.94 13.69
CA ARG A 43 -2.21 4.05 14.35
C ARG A 43 -2.28 5.37 13.57
N GLN A 44 -2.40 5.33 12.23
CA GLN A 44 -2.56 6.55 11.43
C GLN A 44 -3.91 7.24 11.70
N ILE A 45 -4.98 6.47 11.93
CA ILE A 45 -6.31 7.00 12.23
C ILE A 45 -6.33 7.62 13.63
N GLN A 46 -5.71 6.98 14.62
CA GLN A 46 -5.61 7.51 15.98
C GLN A 46 -4.88 8.86 16.05
N LEU A 47 -3.96 9.13 15.10
CA LEU A 47 -3.30 10.42 14.98
C LEU A 47 -4.20 11.52 14.40
N MET A 48 -5.34 11.18 13.79
CA MET A 48 -6.34 12.13 13.30
C MET A 48 -7.21 12.61 14.46
N LYS A 49 -6.63 13.45 15.33
CA LYS A 49 -7.21 13.96 16.58
C LYS A 49 -8.55 14.71 16.46
N SER A 50 -9.03 15.00 15.25
CA SER A 50 -10.15 15.92 15.01
C SER A 50 -11.24 15.38 14.08
N LEU A 51 -11.33 14.06 13.88
CA LEU A 51 -12.42 13.48 13.08
C LEU A 51 -13.68 13.26 13.94
N PRO A 52 -14.86 13.70 13.47
CA PRO A 52 -16.14 13.23 14.03
C PRO A 52 -16.21 11.70 14.05
N LEU A 53 -16.87 11.10 15.05
CA LEU A 53 -16.93 9.64 15.21
C LEU A 53 -17.41 8.92 13.95
N GLU A 54 -18.50 9.39 13.33
CA GLU A 54 -19.03 8.83 12.08
C GLU A 54 -18.02 8.91 10.92
N ALA A 55 -17.21 9.97 10.87
CA ALA A 55 -16.15 10.10 9.88
C ALA A 55 -14.96 9.19 10.19
N ALA A 56 -14.68 8.92 11.47
CA ALA A 56 -13.65 7.98 11.88
C ALA A 56 -14.03 6.54 11.52
N ASP A 57 -15.27 6.12 11.79
CA ASP A 57 -15.78 4.79 11.44
C ASP A 57 -15.70 4.55 9.93
N ARG A 58 -16.12 5.54 9.13
CA ARG A 58 -16.00 5.46 7.67
C ARG A 58 -14.55 5.35 7.19
N VAL A 59 -13.62 6.08 7.81
CA VAL A 59 -12.20 5.95 7.47
C VAL A 59 -11.69 4.56 7.83
N MET A 60 -12.10 3.99 8.96
CA MET A 60 -11.74 2.63 9.35
C MET A 60 -12.24 1.59 8.35
N ASP A 61 -13.50 1.68 7.89
CA ASP A 61 -14.06 0.75 6.91
C ASP A 61 -13.30 0.77 5.59
N ILE A 62 -12.98 1.97 5.09
CA ILE A 62 -12.21 2.15 3.85
C ILE A 62 -10.81 1.53 3.99
N GLN A 63 -10.14 1.74 5.12
CA GLN A 63 -8.82 1.18 5.40
C GLN A 63 -8.84 -0.34 5.50
N GLN A 64 -9.81 -0.89 6.23
CA GLN A 64 -9.97 -2.33 6.36
C GLN A 64 -10.21 -2.99 5.00
N ARG A 65 -11.07 -2.38 4.17
CA ARG A 65 -11.32 -2.85 2.81
C ARG A 65 -10.08 -2.72 1.91
N ALA A 66 -9.32 -1.63 2.02
CA ALA A 66 -8.09 -1.44 1.27
C ALA A 66 -7.04 -2.49 1.67
N MET A 67 -6.92 -2.80 2.96
CA MET A 67 -6.05 -3.86 3.43
C MET A 67 -6.49 -5.22 2.89
N GLN A 68 -7.79 -5.52 2.96
CA GLN A 68 -8.32 -6.76 2.39
C GLN A 68 -7.98 -6.86 0.89
N ALA A 69 -8.16 -5.78 0.12
CA ALA A 69 -7.86 -5.75 -1.31
C ALA A 69 -6.39 -6.09 -1.61
N VAL A 70 -5.46 -5.54 -0.82
CA VAL A 70 -4.02 -5.83 -0.96
C VAL A 70 -3.72 -7.29 -0.63
N ILE A 71 -4.38 -7.88 0.37
CA ILE A 71 -4.20 -9.29 0.77
C ILE A 71 -4.77 -10.25 -0.28
N THR A 72 -5.93 -9.93 -0.85
CA THR A 72 -6.62 -10.80 -1.81
C THR A 72 -6.18 -10.57 -3.25
N GLY A 73 -5.45 -9.49 -3.53
CA GLY A 73 -5.03 -9.11 -4.88
C GLY A 73 -6.15 -8.49 -5.71
N GLU A 74 -7.16 -7.92 -5.04
CA GLU A 74 -8.30 -7.28 -5.71
C GLU A 74 -7.90 -5.97 -6.39
N ARG A 75 -8.68 -5.61 -7.41
CA ARG A 75 -8.45 -4.37 -8.15
C ARG A 75 -8.89 -3.16 -7.33
N PRO A 76 -8.18 -2.02 -7.43
CA PRO A 76 -8.59 -0.76 -6.80
C PRO A 76 -10.00 -0.26 -7.14
N ASP A 77 -10.53 -0.67 -8.28
CA ASP A 77 -11.83 -0.23 -8.79
C ASP A 77 -12.97 -0.67 -7.86
N GLU A 78 -12.85 -1.81 -7.18
CA GLU A 78 -13.87 -2.28 -6.24
C GLU A 78 -13.96 -1.39 -4.98
N LEU A 79 -12.82 -0.91 -4.48
CA LEU A 79 -12.77 0.04 -3.38
C LEU A 79 -13.36 1.39 -3.80
N TYR A 80 -13.10 1.81 -5.04
CA TYR A 80 -13.70 3.00 -5.61
C TYR A 80 -15.23 2.90 -5.65
N GLU A 81 -15.78 1.82 -6.19
CA GLU A 81 -17.24 1.61 -6.26
C GLU A 81 -17.87 1.59 -4.87
N MET A 82 -17.22 0.98 -3.89
CA MET A 82 -17.69 1.02 -2.49
C MET A 82 -17.73 2.44 -1.93
N ILE A 83 -16.69 3.25 -2.18
CA ILE A 83 -16.68 4.66 -1.74
C ILE A 83 -17.75 5.46 -2.48
N MET A 84 -17.98 5.20 -3.77
CA MET A 84 -19.03 5.87 -4.54
C MET A 84 -20.44 5.53 -4.07
N ALA A 85 -20.68 4.27 -3.70
CA ALA A 85 -21.98 3.79 -3.22
C ALA A 85 -22.46 4.50 -1.95
N SER A 86 -21.54 5.10 -1.18
CA SER A 86 -21.88 5.89 0.01
C SER A 86 -22.55 7.24 -0.30
N GLY A 87 -22.59 7.70 -1.55
CA GLY A 87 -23.36 8.88 -2.00
C GLY A 87 -22.78 10.26 -1.64
N ASP A 88 -21.86 10.36 -0.68
CA ASP A 88 -21.38 11.67 -0.16
C ASP A 88 -20.13 12.23 -0.86
N VAL A 89 -19.61 11.56 -1.89
CA VAL A 89 -18.27 11.85 -2.44
C VAL A 89 -18.31 11.94 -3.96
N ALA A 90 -17.75 13.04 -4.50
CA ALA A 90 -17.56 13.18 -5.93
C ALA A 90 -16.61 12.11 -6.49
N ALA A 91 -16.86 11.64 -7.72
CA ALA A 91 -16.10 10.56 -8.35
C ALA A 91 -14.57 10.76 -8.32
N SER A 92 -14.09 11.96 -8.63
CA SER A 92 -12.66 12.29 -8.59
C SER A 92 -12.06 12.16 -7.19
N ARG A 93 -12.84 12.48 -6.16
CA ARG A 93 -12.43 12.36 -4.75
C ARG A 93 -12.48 10.91 -4.29
N ALA A 94 -13.49 10.14 -4.69
CA ALA A 94 -13.56 8.71 -4.39
C ALA A 94 -12.37 7.95 -4.98
N GLN A 95 -12.01 8.25 -6.24
CA GLN A 95 -10.85 7.65 -6.89
C GLN A 95 -9.53 8.02 -6.19
N LEU A 96 -9.38 9.28 -5.78
CA LEU A 96 -8.22 9.75 -5.02
C LEU A 96 -8.09 9.00 -3.69
N ILE A 97 -9.19 8.86 -2.95
CA ILE A 97 -9.23 8.14 -1.66
C ILE A 97 -8.85 6.67 -1.89
N ALA A 98 -9.53 5.97 -2.80
CA ALA A 98 -9.27 4.56 -3.08
C ALA A 98 -7.78 4.29 -3.40
N ARG A 99 -7.20 5.08 -4.30
CA ARG A 99 -5.77 4.95 -4.65
C ARG A 99 -4.84 5.21 -3.48
N THR A 100 -5.16 6.23 -2.67
CA THR A 100 -4.34 6.59 -1.52
C THR A 100 -4.39 5.49 -0.47
N GLU A 101 -5.57 4.96 -0.15
CA GLU A 101 -5.70 3.93 0.89
C GLU A 101 -5.13 2.59 0.45
N ILE A 102 -5.19 2.23 -0.84
CA ILE A 102 -4.47 1.06 -1.34
C ILE A 102 -2.96 1.27 -1.28
N GLY A 103 -2.47 2.46 -1.60
CA GLY A 103 -1.05 2.81 -1.45
C GLY A 103 -0.56 2.68 0.00
N ARG A 104 -1.35 3.17 0.96
CA ARG A 104 -1.05 3.04 2.40
C ARG A 104 -1.12 1.60 2.89
N ALA A 105 -2.15 0.85 2.50
CA ALA A 105 -2.31 -0.55 2.83
C ALA A 105 -1.13 -1.39 2.29
N THR A 106 -0.72 -1.14 1.06
CA THR A 106 0.46 -1.77 0.45
C THR A 106 1.74 -1.39 1.21
N GLY A 107 1.93 -0.10 1.49
CA GLY A 107 3.08 0.40 2.24
C GLY A 107 3.19 -0.19 3.64
N ALA A 108 2.07 -0.32 4.36
CA ALA A 108 2.01 -0.93 5.69
C ALA A 108 2.38 -2.42 5.65
N LEU A 109 1.90 -3.16 4.65
CA LEU A 109 2.27 -4.57 4.47
C LEU A 109 3.74 -4.73 4.10
N THR A 110 4.27 -3.88 3.21
CA THR A 110 5.70 -3.85 2.88
C THR A 110 6.54 -3.55 4.11
N GLN A 111 6.16 -2.55 4.91
CA GLN A 111 6.86 -2.19 6.15
C GLN A 111 6.84 -3.35 7.14
N ALA A 112 5.69 -3.99 7.37
CA ALA A 112 5.57 -5.12 8.29
C ALA A 112 6.48 -6.29 7.88
N ARG A 113 6.52 -6.61 6.58
CA ARG A 113 7.41 -7.64 6.02
C ARG A 113 8.89 -7.26 6.10
N ALA A 114 9.20 -5.99 5.86
CA ALA A 114 10.57 -5.49 5.94
C ALA A 114 11.10 -5.57 7.37
N LEU A 115 10.30 -5.14 8.34
CA LEU A 115 10.64 -5.19 9.76
C LEU A 115 10.82 -6.64 10.26
N SER A 116 10.01 -7.59 9.77
CA SER A 116 10.13 -9.00 10.19
C SER A 116 11.46 -9.64 9.76
N VAL A 117 12.08 -9.14 8.69
CA VAL A 117 13.43 -9.56 8.25
C VAL A 117 14.55 -8.66 8.76
N GLY A 118 14.24 -7.69 9.64
CA GLY A 118 15.22 -6.80 10.26
C GLY A 118 15.65 -5.61 9.39
N SER A 119 14.88 -5.25 8.36
CA SER A 119 15.11 -4.04 7.58
C SER A 119 14.75 -2.79 8.37
N GLU A 120 15.67 -1.83 8.46
CA GLU A 120 15.43 -0.55 9.14
C GLU A 120 14.76 0.51 8.24
N GLY A 121 14.80 0.32 6.93
CA GLY A 121 14.34 1.32 5.98
C GLY A 121 14.49 0.90 4.52
N TYR A 122 14.40 1.89 3.64
CA TYR A 122 14.37 1.70 2.20
C TYR A 122 14.97 2.88 1.46
N TRP A 123 15.33 2.66 0.19
CA TRP A 123 15.69 3.72 -0.75
C TRP A 123 14.44 4.23 -1.46
N TRP A 124 14.20 5.55 -1.41
CA TRP A 124 13.02 6.16 -2.01
C TRP A 124 13.18 6.26 -3.52
N ARG A 125 12.36 5.49 -4.27
CA ARG A 125 12.34 5.53 -5.74
C ARG A 125 11.17 6.33 -6.26
N ILE A 126 11.32 6.86 -7.46
CA ILE A 126 10.33 7.74 -8.10
C ILE A 126 9.90 7.16 -9.45
N GLU A 127 8.65 7.42 -9.84
CA GLU A 127 8.11 7.04 -11.17
C GLU A 127 8.89 7.69 -12.31
N GLY A 128 9.48 8.86 -12.07
CA GLY A 128 10.20 9.65 -13.07
C GLY A 128 9.38 10.86 -13.53
N ALA A 129 9.05 10.93 -14.81
CA ALA A 129 8.23 12.01 -15.36
C ALA A 129 6.86 12.06 -14.66
N GLY A 130 6.37 13.26 -14.32
CA GLY A 130 5.13 13.44 -13.55
C GLY A 130 5.25 13.36 -12.03
N THR A 131 6.41 12.97 -11.48
CA THR A 131 6.66 13.04 -10.02
C THR A 131 6.60 14.49 -9.53
N ARG A 132 6.01 14.78 -8.37
CA ARG A 132 6.02 16.15 -7.79
C ARG A 132 7.43 16.58 -7.36
N ASP A 133 7.71 17.88 -7.27
CA ASP A 133 9.06 18.37 -6.96
C ASP A 133 9.55 18.00 -5.55
N SER A 134 8.67 18.02 -4.55
CA SER A 134 8.95 17.53 -3.19
C SER A 134 9.36 16.05 -3.19
N HIS A 135 8.65 15.23 -3.97
CA HIS A 135 8.94 13.81 -4.16
C HIS A 135 10.21 13.55 -4.98
N ARG A 136 10.50 14.37 -6.00
CA ARG A 136 11.75 14.28 -6.78
C ARG A 136 12.97 14.51 -5.91
N LYS A 137 12.89 15.43 -4.93
CA LYS A 137 13.96 15.68 -3.94
C LYS A 137 14.22 14.50 -3.01
N MET A 138 13.34 13.49 -2.99
CA MET A 138 13.53 12.27 -2.22
C MET A 138 14.21 11.15 -3.00
N LYS A 139 14.38 11.30 -4.32
CA LYS A 139 15.02 10.29 -5.16
C LYS A 139 16.35 9.84 -4.53
N ASP A 140 16.46 8.52 -4.34
CA ASP A 140 17.64 7.82 -3.83
C ASP A 140 18.04 8.19 -2.39
N LYS A 141 17.14 8.85 -1.63
CA LYS A 141 17.34 9.05 -0.20
C LYS A 141 16.92 7.82 0.57
N PHE A 142 17.72 7.47 1.57
CA PHE A 142 17.37 6.44 2.54
C PHE A 142 16.34 6.98 3.54
N VAL A 143 15.26 6.25 3.73
CA VAL A 143 14.19 6.58 4.67
C VAL A 143 14.00 5.42 5.63
N ARG A 144 14.09 5.71 6.93
CA ARG A 144 13.78 4.73 7.98
C ARG A 144 12.27 4.53 8.11
N TRP A 145 11.86 3.31 8.45
CA TRP A 145 10.45 2.99 8.71
C TRP A 145 9.87 3.75 9.91
N ASP A 146 10.71 4.12 10.89
CA ASP A 146 10.32 4.86 12.10
C ASP A 146 10.33 6.38 11.92
N ASN A 147 10.87 6.89 10.81
CA ASN A 147 11.04 8.33 10.57
C ASN A 147 10.66 8.71 9.13
N PRO A 148 9.36 8.62 8.76
CA PRO A 148 8.86 9.05 7.46
C PRO A 148 9.08 10.56 7.23
N PRO A 149 9.38 11.00 6.00
CA PRO A 149 9.49 12.42 5.67
C PRO A 149 8.12 13.10 5.64
N THR A 150 8.11 14.42 5.81
CA THR A 150 6.97 15.29 5.54
C THR A 150 7.12 15.93 4.17
N LEU A 151 6.19 15.62 3.25
CA LEU A 151 6.15 16.14 1.88
C LEU A 151 4.75 16.69 1.61
N ASP A 152 4.63 17.81 0.91
CA ASP A 152 3.34 18.43 0.55
C ASP A 152 2.41 18.64 1.77
N GLY A 153 2.98 18.92 2.94
CA GLY A 153 2.23 19.10 4.19
C GLY A 153 1.73 17.81 4.85
N MET A 154 2.14 16.64 4.38
CA MET A 154 1.75 15.34 4.94
C MET A 154 2.97 14.48 5.24
N THR A 155 2.97 13.82 6.40
CA THR A 155 3.99 12.82 6.76
C THR A 155 3.58 11.46 6.20
N GLY A 156 4.48 10.82 5.45
CA GLY A 156 4.19 9.51 4.87
C GLY A 156 5.37 8.90 4.11
N HIS A 157 5.31 7.58 3.92
CA HIS A 157 6.29 6.83 3.15
C HIS A 157 6.02 6.92 1.63
N ALA A 158 7.00 6.47 0.83
CA ALA A 158 6.85 6.37 -0.62
C ALA A 158 5.58 5.56 -0.98
N GLY A 159 4.75 6.09 -1.87
CA GLY A 159 3.49 5.46 -2.30
C GLY A 159 2.31 5.67 -1.35
N CYS A 160 2.51 6.28 -0.17
CA CYS A 160 1.48 6.45 0.85
C CYS A 160 0.82 7.84 0.88
N LEU A 161 1.30 8.78 0.05
CA LEU A 161 0.75 10.13 -0.07
C LEU A 161 -0.28 10.20 -1.22
N PRO A 162 -1.21 11.17 -1.22
CA PRO A 162 -2.21 11.32 -2.28
C PRO A 162 -1.58 11.35 -3.68
N ASN A 163 -2.10 10.52 -4.59
CA ASN A 163 -1.60 10.32 -5.96
C ASN A 163 -0.09 10.00 -6.07
N CYS A 164 0.54 9.51 -5.00
CA CYS A 164 1.95 9.18 -5.02
C CYS A 164 2.19 7.84 -5.73
N LYS A 165 3.08 7.85 -6.72
CA LYS A 165 3.54 6.64 -7.43
C LYS A 165 5.02 6.32 -7.16
N CYS A 166 5.60 6.94 -6.14
CA CYS A 166 6.90 6.54 -5.61
C CYS A 166 6.77 5.18 -4.93
N TRP A 167 7.87 4.44 -4.79
CA TRP A 167 7.85 3.16 -4.08
C TRP A 167 9.10 2.99 -3.19
N PRO A 168 8.98 2.20 -2.12
CA PRO A 168 10.12 1.83 -1.29
C PRO A 168 10.90 0.68 -1.94
N GLU A 169 12.19 0.90 -2.26
CA GLU A 169 13.11 -0.20 -2.51
C GLU A 169 13.72 -0.63 -1.19
N VAL A 170 13.13 -1.68 -0.61
CA VAL A 170 13.47 -2.15 0.74
C VAL A 170 14.93 -2.56 0.84
N GLN A 171 15.63 -2.03 1.85
CA GLN A 171 16.97 -2.51 2.17
C GLN A 171 16.86 -3.84 2.90
N ILE A 172 17.25 -4.93 2.26
CA ILE A 172 17.29 -6.25 2.89
C ILE A 172 18.65 -6.40 3.60
N PRO A 173 18.68 -6.62 4.93
CA PRO A 173 19.93 -6.86 5.64
C PRO A 173 20.53 -8.20 5.22
N ALA A 174 21.85 -8.36 5.42
CA ALA A 174 22.49 -9.65 5.23
C ALA A 174 21.87 -10.70 6.16
N PRO A 175 21.83 -11.99 5.74
CA PRO A 175 21.37 -13.06 6.60
C PRO A 175 22.13 -13.05 7.93
N ARG A 176 21.40 -13.14 9.04
CA ARG A 176 22.03 -13.34 10.35
C ARG A 176 22.72 -14.70 10.33
N LYS A 177 24.02 -14.73 10.65
CA LYS A 177 24.80 -15.96 10.80
C LYS A 177 24.41 -16.71 12.07
#